data_AF-A0A1G8RUC8-F1
#
_entry.id   AF-A0A1G8RUC8-F1
#
_cell.length_a   1.000
_cell.length_b   1.000
_cell.length_c   1.000
_cell.angle_alpha   90.00
_cell.angle_beta   90.00
_cell.angle_gamma   90.00
#
_symmetry.space_group_name_H-M   'P 1'
#
loop_
_entity.id
_entity.type
_entity.pdbx_description
1 polymer ?
#
loop_
_entity_poly.entity_id
_entity_poly.type
_entity_poly.pdbx_seq_one_letter_code
_entity_poly.pdbx_strand_id
1 'polypeptide(L)' 'MDRFFTQDKCDRCYKDLKDGRTMSMFNLQCICMKCAENEKGLSEFTKAQESELEEVRKGNLNFKGIGFPEEK' A
#
# COMPACT_ATOMS: atom_id res chain seq x y z
N MET A 1 -5.52 -18.49 -6.20
CA MET A 1 -4.77 -17.41 -6.86
C MET A 1 -4.97 -16.14 -6.05
N ASP A 2 -3.90 -15.55 -5.54
CA ASP A 2 -3.96 -14.25 -4.86
C ASP A 2 -4.40 -13.17 -5.86
N ARG A 3 -5.38 -12.36 -5.44
CA ARG A 3 -5.97 -11.29 -6.25
C ARG A 3 -4.91 -10.34 -6.79
N PHE A 4 -3.85 -10.12 -6.02
CA PHE A 4 -2.71 -9.28 -6.40
C PHE A 4 -2.09 -9.68 -7.74
N PHE A 5 -1.98 -10.98 -8.05
CA PHE A 5 -1.35 -11.43 -9.29
C PHE A 5 -2.28 -11.40 -10.50
N THR A 6 -3.59 -11.56 -10.27
CA THR A 6 -4.61 -11.60 -11.33
C THR A 6 -5.24 -10.25 -11.62
N GLN A 7 -5.11 -9.28 -10.72
CA GLN A 7 -5.74 -7.98 -10.84
C GLN A 7 -5.00 -7.09 -11.84
N ASP A 8 -5.77 -6.57 -12.80
CA ASP A 8 -5.34 -5.69 -13.88
C ASP A 8 -5.61 -4.21 -13.59
N LYS A 9 -6.41 -3.88 -12.58
CA LYS A 9 -6.82 -2.49 -12.24
C LYS A 9 -6.47 -2.11 -10.82
N CYS A 10 -6.08 -0.86 -10.60
CA CYS A 10 -5.80 -0.30 -9.29
C CYS A 10 -7.07 -0.23 -8.42
N ASP A 11 -6.99 -0.64 -7.15
CA ASP A 11 -8.14 -0.59 -6.21
C ASP A 11 -8.60 0.86 -5.89
N ARG A 12 -7.74 1.86 -6.07
CA ARG A 12 -8.06 3.27 -5.77
C ARG A 12 -8.53 4.06 -6.97
N CYS A 13 -7.73 4.06 -8.03
CA CYS A 13 -7.99 4.88 -9.21
C CYS A 13 -8.56 4.10 -10.39
N TYR A 14 -8.72 2.78 -10.26
CA TYR A 14 -9.28 1.88 -11.28
C TYR A 14 -8.53 1.90 -12.63
N LYS A 15 -7.33 2.48 -12.68
CA LYS A 15 -6.45 2.50 -13.85
C LYS A 15 -5.74 1.15 -14.01
N ASP A 16 -5.36 0.84 -15.24
CA ASP A 16 -4.57 -0.34 -15.57
C ASP A 16 -3.24 -0.40 -14.78
N LEU A 17 -2.93 -1.60 -14.28
CA LEU A 17 -1.72 -1.94 -13.54
C LEU A 17 -0.60 -2.49 -14.43
N LYS A 18 -0.77 -2.39 -15.76
CA LYS A 18 0.19 -2.90 -16.76
C LYS A 18 1.56 -2.23 -16.65
N ASP A 19 1.60 -0.95 -16.30
CA ASP A 19 2.83 -0.17 -16.13
C ASP A 19 3.56 -0.45 -14.79
N GLY A 20 2.94 -1.22 -13.89
CA GLY A 20 3.49 -1.54 -12.58
C GLY A 20 2.44 -1.46 -11.48
N ARG A 21 2.54 -2.41 -10.55
CA ARG A 21 1.68 -2.52 -9.36
C ARG A 21 2.52 -2.70 -8.12
N THR A 22 2.01 -2.18 -7.01
CA THR A 22 2.56 -2.38 -5.68
C THR A 22 1.42 -2.53 -4.68
N MET A 23 1.71 -3.08 -3.50
CA MET A 23 0.80 -2.94 -2.37
C MET A 23 0.94 -1.55 -1.74
N SER A 24 -0.13 -1.06 -1.15
CA SER A 24 -0.14 0.16 -0.35
C SER A 24 0.72 0.00 0.90
N MET A 25 1.37 1.09 1.34
CA MET A 25 2.09 1.10 2.62
C MET A 25 1.13 1.12 3.83
N PHE A 26 -0.11 1.54 3.62
CA PHE A 26 -1.10 1.71 4.68
C PHE A 26 -2.00 0.50 4.85
N ASN A 27 -2.16 -0.33 3.82
CA ASN A 27 -3.09 -1.46 3.82
C ASN A 27 -2.70 -2.51 2.75
N LEU A 28 -3.50 -3.56 2.61
CA LEU A 28 -3.26 -4.66 1.66
C LEU A 28 -3.83 -4.40 0.24
N GLN A 29 -4.17 -3.17 -0.13
CA GLN A 29 -4.74 -2.86 -1.45
C GLN A 29 -3.66 -2.90 -2.54
N CYS A 30 -4.04 -3.37 -3.73
CA CYS A 30 -3.20 -3.35 -4.92
C CYS A 30 -3.37 -2.02 -5.64
N ILE A 31 -2.31 -1.22 -5.66
CA ILE A 31 -2.31 0.12 -6.21
C ILE A 31 -1.30 0.26 -7.35
N CYS A 32 -1.56 1.21 -8.25
CA CYS A 32 -0.60 1.56 -9.28
C CYS A 32 0.55 2.39 -8.70
N MET A 33 1.68 2.45 -9.42
CA MET A 33 2.85 3.24 -9.01
C MET A 33 2.51 4.70 -8.72
N LYS A 34 1.62 5.31 -9.50
CA LYS A 34 1.18 6.71 -9.29
C LYS A 34 0.45 6.89 -7.95
N CYS A 35 -0.41 5.94 -7.58
CA CYS A 35 -1.09 5.98 -6.28
C CYS A 35 -0.10 5.80 -5.13
N ALA A 36 0.91 4.93 -5.30
CA ALA A 36 1.96 4.75 -4.30
C ALA A 36 2.87 5.99 -4.16
N GLU A 37 3.11 6.73 -5.25
CA GLU A 37 3.80 8.02 -5.18
C GLU A 37 2.97 9.08 -4.46
N ASN A 38 1.66 9.12 -4.70
CA ASN A 38 0.77 10.01 -3.94
C ASN A 38 0.79 9.68 -2.44
N GLU A 39 0.84 8.39 -2.10
CA GLU A 39 0.99 7.95 -0.70
C GLU A 39 2.27 8.48 -0.07
N LYS A 40 3.40 8.43 -0.78
CA LYS A 40 4.69 8.96 -0.28
C LYS A 40 4.65 10.46 0.05
N GLY A 41 3.73 11.21 -0.56
CA GLY A 41 3.50 12.62 -0.26
C GLY A 41 2.66 12.86 0.99
N LEU A 42 2.02 11.84 1.59
CA LEU A 42 1.21 11.99 2.78
C LEU A 42 2.11 12.10 4.03
N SER A 43 1.75 13.00 4.94
CA SER A 43 2.43 13.16 6.23
C SER A 43 2.42 11.87 7.08
N GLU A 44 1.42 11.02 6.88
CA GLU A 44 1.28 9.74 7.59
C GLU A 44 2.10 8.61 6.97
N PHE A 45 2.69 8.82 5.78
CA PHE A 45 3.49 7.78 5.12
C PHE A 45 4.70 7.37 5.94
N THR A 46 5.39 8.34 6.54
CA THR A 46 6.51 8.09 7.43
C THR A 46 6.08 7.23 8.62
N LYS A 47 4.93 7.53 9.22
CA LYS A 47 4.39 6.73 10.33
C LYS A 47 4.07 5.30 9.92
N ALA A 48 3.49 5.11 8.73
CA ALA A 48 3.18 3.79 8.20
C ALA A 48 4.46 2.97 7.99
N GLN A 49 5.48 3.60 7.40
CA GLN A 49 6.78 2.98 7.18
C GLN A 49 7.49 2.64 8.50
N GLU A 50 7.47 3.53 9.48
CA GLU A 50 8.06 3.27 10.81
C GLU A 50 7.35 2.13 11.53
N SER A 51 6.01 2.08 11.44
CA SER A 51 5.22 1.00 12.05
C SER A 51 5.51 -0.35 11.39
N GLU A 52 5.57 -0.39 10.06
CA GLU A 52 5.96 -1.61 9.34
C GLU A 52 7.38 -2.05 9.71
N LEU A 53 8.33 -1.12 9.74
CA LEU A 53 9.72 -1.40 10.10
C LEU A 53 9.83 -1.94 11.54
N GLU A 54 9.07 -1.38 12.48
CA GLU A 54 9.03 -1.85 13.86
C GLU A 54 8.48 -3.28 13.96
N GLU A 55 7.40 -3.58 13.24
CA GLU A 55 6.81 -4.92 13.21
C GLU A 55 7.73 -5.94 12.54
N VAL A 56 8.38 -5.57 11.43
CA VAL A 56 9.42 -6.38 10.78
C VAL A 56 10.58 -6.66 11.73
N ARG A 57 11.01 -5.65 12.52
CA ARG A 57 12.05 -5.83 13.56
C ARG A 57 11.62 -6.77 14.68
N LYS A 58 10.33 -6.82 15.03
CA LYS A 58 9.76 -7.79 15.98
C LYS A 58 9.60 -9.19 15.37
N GLY A 59 9.88 -9.36 14.07
CA GLY A 59 9.71 -10.61 13.33
C GLY A 59 8.32 -10.79 12.72
N ASN A 60 7.47 -9.76 12.77
CA ASN A 60 6.16 -9.76 12.13
C ASN A 60 6.25 -9.24 10.69
N LEU A 61 6.41 -10.16 9.75
CA LEU A 61 6.46 -9.88 8.31
C LEU A 61 5.07 -9.79 7.64
N ASN A 62 3.99 -10.00 8.40
CA ASN A 62 2.60 -9.96 7.92
C ASN A 62 1.83 -8.78 8.51
N PHE A 63 2.51 -7.65 8.67
CA PHE A 63 1.86 -6.43 9.14
C PHE A 63 0.82 -5.95 8.12
N LYS A 64 -0.39 -5.67 8.57
CA LYS A 64 -1.52 -5.29 7.69
C LYS A 64 -1.51 -3.80 7.31
N GLY A 65 -0.52 -3.04 7.77
CA GLY A 65 -0.47 -1.59 7.68
C GLY A 65 -1.25 -0.89 8.80
N ILE A 66 -1.12 0.44 8.86
CA ILE A 66 -1.76 1.28 9.89
C ILE A 66 -3.17 1.76 9.53
N GLY A 67 -3.70 1.36 8.36
CA GLY A 67 -4.93 1.89 7.78
C GLY A 67 -4.67 3.14 6.97
N PHE A 68 -5.31 3.26 5.81
CA PHE A 68 -5.21 4.48 5.00
C PHE A 68 -5.98 5.59 5.72
N PRO A 69 -5.42 6.80 5.91
CA PRO A 69 -6.15 7.90 6.48
C PRO A 69 -7.31 8.27 5.56
N GLU A 70 -8.51 7.80 5.88
CA GLU A 70 -9.72 8.36 5.29
C GLU A 70 -9.83 9.80 5.81
N GLU A 71 -9.73 10.78 4.91
CA GLU A 71 -10.09 12.17 5.21
C GLU A 71 -11.50 12.14 5.83
N LYS A 72 -11.58 12.49 7.12
CA LYS A 72 -12.86 12.65 7.84
C LYS A 72 -13.70 13.76 7.23
#